data_AF-A0AAN7NK56-F1
#
_entry.id   AF-A0AAN7NK56-F1
#
_cell.length_a   1.000
_cell.length_b   1.000
_cell.length_c   1.000
_cell.angle_alpha   90.00
_cell.angle_beta   90.00
_cell.angle_gamma   90.00
#
_symmetry.space_group_name_H-M   'P 1'
#
loop_
_entity.id
_entity.type
_entity.pdbx_description
1 polymer ?
#
loop_
_entity_poly.entity_id
_entity_poly.type
_entity_poly.pdbx_seq_one_letter_code
_entity_poly.pdbx_strand_id
1 'polypeptide(L)' 'MVLANQLQMALLEQGVKSLAIVLEKLVAEVPADWKLANVIPVYKKGIREDPGNYRPVSLTSVP' A
#
# COMPACT_ATOMS: atom_id res chain seq x y z
N MET A 1 0.87 -2.88 -45.92
CA MET A 1 1.07 -1.86 -44.87
C MET A 1 -0.06 -1.84 -43.84
N VAL A 2 -1.34 -1.80 -44.25
CA VAL A 2 -2.49 -1.75 -43.31
C VAL A 2 -2.59 -2.97 -42.39
N LEU A 3 -2.45 -4.18 -42.94
CA LEU A 3 -2.59 -5.43 -42.18
C LEU A 3 -1.48 -5.64 -41.12
N ALA A 4 -0.25 -5.24 -41.44
CA ALA A 4 0.87 -5.32 -40.50
C ALA A 4 0.66 -4.38 -39.30
N ASN A 5 0.11 -3.19 -39.54
CA ASN A 5 -0.23 -2.24 -38.48
C ASN A 5 -1.40 -2.74 -37.63
N GLN A 6 -2.42 -3.38 -38.22
CA GLN A 6 -3.53 -3.98 -37.47
C GLN A 6 -3.06 -5.11 -36.56
N LEU A 7 -2.14 -5.97 -37.04
CA LEU A 7 -1.56 -7.03 -36.23
C LEU A 7 -0.71 -6.48 -35.07
N GLN A 8 0.07 -5.43 -35.33
CA GLN A 8 0.86 -4.76 -34.29
C GLN A 8 -0.02 -4.16 -33.19
N MET A 9 -1.13 -3.51 -33.54
CA MET A 9 -2.07 -2.94 -32.56
C MET A 9 -2.78 -4.03 -31.76
N ALA A 10 -3.16 -5.15 -32.38
CA ALA A 10 -3.78 -6.28 -31.69
C ALA A 10 -2.84 -6.93 -30.66
N LEU A 11 -1.55 -7.06 -30.98
CA LEU A 11 -0.52 -7.55 -30.05
C LEU A 11 -0.33 -6.60 -28.86
N LEU A 12 -0.28 -5.28 -29.11
CA LEU A 12 -0.19 -4.27 -28.06
C LEU A 12 -1.41 -4.30 -27.14
N GLU A 13 -2.62 -4.40 -27.69
CA GLU A 13 -3.84 -4.50 -26.88
C GLU A 13 -3.86 -5.74 -25.99
N GLN A 14 -3.41 -6.89 -26.50
CA GLN A 14 -3.31 -8.12 -25.71
C GLN A 14 -2.29 -7.98 -24.57
N GLY A 15 -1.16 -7.33 -24.83
CA GLY A 15 -0.15 -7.01 -23.81
C GLY A 15 -0.72 -6.10 -22.73
N VAL A 16 -1.40 -5.01 -23.12
CA VAL A 16 -1.99 -4.05 -22.18
C VAL A 16 -3.07 -4.70 -21.30
N LYS A 17 -3.93 -5.56 -21.87
CA LYS A 17 -4.95 -6.29 -21.10
C LYS A 17 -4.31 -7.22 -20.06
N SER A 18 -3.24 -7.91 -20.44
CA SER A 18 -2.51 -8.81 -19.54
C SER A 18 -1.85 -8.04 -18.39
N LEU A 19 -1.22 -6.91 -18.71
CA LEU A 19 -0.61 -6.01 -17.71
C LEU A 19 -1.65 -5.42 -16.76
N ALA A 20 -2.81 -5.01 -17.26
CA ALA A 20 -3.90 -4.49 -16.44
C ALA A 20 -4.34 -5.49 -15.36
N ILE A 21 -4.50 -6.77 -15.72
CA ILE A 21 -4.87 -7.83 -14.78
C ILE A 21 -3.78 -8.04 -13.72
N VAL A 22 -2.50 -7.98 -14.10
CA VAL A 22 -1.38 -8.13 -13.16
C VAL A 22 -1.31 -6.93 -12.21
N LEU A 23 -1.45 -5.71 -12.72
CA LEU A 23 -1.45 -4.50 -11.91
C LEU A 23 -2.64 -4.47 -10.95
N GLU A 24 -3.83 -4.84 -11.40
CA GLU A 24 -5.01 -4.96 -10.54
C GLU A 24 -4.75 -5.92 -9.37
N LYS A 25 -4.19 -7.09 -9.65
CA LYS A 25 -3.83 -8.06 -8.59
C LYS A 25 -2.76 -7.53 -7.63
N LEU A 26 -1.78 -6.78 -8.13
CA LEU A 26 -0.71 -6.20 -7.29
C LEU A 26 -1.20 -5.03 -6.43
N VAL A 27 -2.21 -4.29 -6.88
CA VAL A 27 -2.74 -3.11 -6.19
C VAL A 27 -3.93 -3.46 -5.27
N ALA A 28 -4.64 -4.55 -5.55
CA ALA A 28 -5.84 -4.94 -4.79
C ALA A 28 -5.57 -5.26 -3.32
N GLU A 29 -4.38 -5.77 -2.98
CA GLU A 29 -4.07 -6.20 -1.61
C GLU A 29 -2.87 -5.43 -1.04
N VAL A 30 -3.18 -4.41 -0.24
CA VAL A 30 -2.21 -3.84 0.70
C VAL A 30 -1.94 -4.89 1.79
N PRO A 31 -0.67 -5.29 2.03
CA PRO A 31 -0.32 -6.24 3.09
C PRO A 31 -0.97 -5.85 4.43
N ALA A 32 -1.48 -6.83 5.18
CA ALA A 32 -2.14 -6.57 6.47
C ALA A 32 -1.22 -5.78 7.43
N ASP A 33 0.08 -6.07 7.39
CA ASP A 33 1.10 -5.39 8.20
C ASP A 33 1.22 -3.90 7.87
N TRP A 34 0.96 -3.50 6.63
CA TRP A 34 0.97 -2.07 6.23
C TRP A 34 -0.28 -1.34 6.69
N LYS A 35 -1.36 -2.06 6.98
CA LYS A 35 -2.60 -1.49 7.52
C LYS A 35 -2.53 -1.32 9.05
N LEU A 36 -1.57 -1.96 9.70
CA LEU A 36 -1.40 -1.95 11.15
C LEU A 36 -0.31 -0.94 11.54
N ALA A 37 -0.68 0.08 12.31
CA ALA A 37 0.28 0.98 12.93
C ALA A 37 0.72 0.42 14.29
N ASN A 38 2.03 0.35 14.53
CA ASN A 38 2.55 0.07 15.87
C ASN A 38 2.53 1.37 16.68
N VAL A 39 1.53 1.53 17.55
CA VAL A 39 1.35 2.74 18.35
C VAL A 39 1.89 2.52 19.76
N ILE A 40 2.89 3.31 20.13
CA ILE A 40 3.45 3.31 21.49
C ILE A 40 2.99 4.56 22.26
N PRO A 41 2.56 4.42 23.52
CA PRO A 41 2.26 5.55 24.37
C PRO A 41 3.56 6.17 24.90
N VAL A 42 3.74 7.48 24.71
CA VAL A 42 4.86 8.25 25.26
C VAL A 42 4.35 9.16 26.37
N TYR A 43 4.89 9.00 27.57
CA TYR A 43 4.51 9.82 28.73
C TYR A 43 4.84 11.30 28.47
N LYS A 44 3.90 12.22 28.78
CA LYS A 44 4.12 13.67 28.64
C LYS A 44 4.35 14.38 29.98
N LYS A 45 3.41 14.29 30.93
CA LYS A 45 3.43 14.95 32.26
C LYS A 45 2.24 14.49 33.09
N GLY A 46 2.29 14.64 34.42
CA GLY A 46 1.18 14.36 35.34
C GLY A 46 1.31 13.03 36.09
N ILE A 47 0.17 12.43 36.44
CA ILE A 47 0.08 11.11 37.10
C ILE A 47 0.31 10.03 36.03
N ARG A 48 1.21 9.08 36.27
CA ARG A 48 1.58 8.04 35.27
C ARG A 48 0.51 6.98 35.10
N GLU A 49 -0.36 6.83 36.09
CA GLU A 49 -1.47 5.89 36.09
C GLU A 49 -2.67 6.42 35.29
N ASP A 50 -2.70 7.73 35.00
CA ASP A 50 -3.76 8.36 34.21
C ASP A 50 -3.44 8.26 32.69
N PRO A 51 -4.28 7.55 31.91
CA PRO A 51 -4.09 7.40 30.46
C PRO A 51 -4.06 8.73 29.70
N GLY A 52 -4.70 9.79 30.22
CA GLY A 52 -4.70 11.11 29.61
C GLY A 52 -3.33 11.80 29.60
N ASN A 53 -2.36 11.26 30.35
CA ASN A 53 -1.00 11.77 30.50
C ASN A 53 0.00 11.16 29.52
N TYR A 54 -0.48 10.48 28.48
CA TYR A 54 0.32 9.91 27.40
C TYR A 54 -0.05 10.53 26.05
N ARG A 55 0.88 10.41 25.09
CA ARG A 55 0.66 10.74 23.67
C ARG A 55 0.88 9.47 22.85
N PRO A 56 -0.07 9.06 21.99
CA PRO A 56 0.17 7.95 21.08
C PRO A 56 1.13 8.39 19.97
N VAL A 57 2.18 7.60 19.72
CA VAL A 57 3.14 7.82 18.63
C VAL A 57 3.21 6.56 17.78
N SER A 58 3.07 6.72 16.46
CA SER A 58 3.25 5.62 15.50
C SER A 58 4.73 5.39 15.24
N LEU A 59 5.20 4.17 15.43
CA LEU A 59 6.53 3.74 15.01
C LEU A 59 6.49 3.38 13.53
N THR A 60 7.29 4.08 12.73
CA THR A 60 7.41 3.84 11.28
C THR A 60 8.52 2.85 10.91
N SER A 61 9.40 2.52 11.86
CA SER A 61 10.49 1.56 11.68
C SER A 61 10.56 0.66 12.90
N VAL A 62 10.56 -0.65 12.67
CA VAL A 62 10.79 -1.68 13.68
C VAL A 62 12.20 -2.21 13.39
N PRO A 63 13.12 -2.28 14.38
CA PRO A 63 14.49 -2.73 14.16
C PRO A 63 14.59 -4.20 13.72
#